data_AF-X1TXV7-F1
#
_entry.id   AF-X1TXV7-F1
#
_cell.length_a   1.000
_cell.length_b   1.000
_cell.length_c   1.000
_cell.angle_alpha   90.00
_cell.angle_beta   90.00
_cell.angle_gamma   90.00
#
_symmetry.space_group_name_H-M   'P 1'
#
loop_
_entity.id
_entity.type
_entity.pdbx_description
1 polymer ?
#
loop_
_entity_poly.entity_id
_entity_poly.type
_entity_poly.pdbx_seq_one_letter_code
_entity_poly.pdbx_strand_id
1 'polypeptide(L)'
;IVPKYNSKIIIDTGVSNIKIAIPKNVGATVNIDSGIAIKDLDNFIKINDTYTSHNYNESEFKVDIEIDCGVSNIDIVYTDIP
;
A
#
# COMPACT_ATOMS: atom_id res chain seq x y z
N ILE A 1 16.76 -3.42 -1.87
CA ILE A 1 17.19 -2.59 -0.71
C ILE A 1 16.02 -2.56 0.26
N VAL A 2 16.20 -3.04 1.49
CA VAL A 2 15.16 -2.99 2.53
C VAL A 2 15.08 -1.55 3.09
N PRO A 3 13.88 -0.96 3.27
CA PRO A 3 13.72 0.29 4.00
C PRO A 3 14.34 0.19 5.40
N LYS A 4 15.10 1.22 5.80
CA LYS A 4 15.71 1.32 7.14
C LYS A 4 15.11 2.46 7.97
N TYR A 5 13.94 2.94 7.56
CA TYR A 5 13.20 4.03 8.17
C TYR A 5 11.73 3.95 7.77
N ASN A 6 10.87 4.53 8.61
CA ASN A 6 9.46 4.66 8.29
C ASN A 6 9.27 5.62 7.12
N SER A 7 8.40 5.26 6.19
CA SER A 7 8.22 5.99 4.93
C SER A 7 6.77 6.40 4.73
N LYS A 8 6.56 7.47 3.95
CA LYS A 8 5.25 7.87 3.46
C LYS A 8 5.28 7.97 1.94
N ILE A 9 4.31 7.37 1.27
CA ILE A 9 4.12 7.41 -0.18
C ILE A 9 2.79 8.10 -0.45
N ILE A 10 2.80 9.12 -1.30
CA ILE A 10 1.59 9.85 -1.72
C ILE A 10 1.51 9.76 -3.24
N ILE A 11 0.36 9.30 -3.74
CA ILE A 11 0.07 9.17 -5.18
C ILE A 11 -1.19 9.98 -5.46
N ASP A 12 -1.08 10.98 -6.33
CA ASP A 12 -2.19 11.81 -6.79
C ASP A 12 -2.28 11.70 -8.33
N THR A 13 -3.35 11.08 -8.83
CA THR A 13 -3.53 10.83 -10.26
C THR A 13 -5.00 10.86 -10.68
N GLY A 14 -5.33 11.40 -11.87
CA GLY A 14 -6.71 11.34 -12.38
C GLY A 14 -7.15 9.94 -12.80
N VAL A 15 -6.43 9.32 -13.75
CA VAL A 15 -6.69 7.97 -14.25
C VAL A 15 -5.37 7.22 -14.37
N SER A 16 -5.24 6.07 -13.72
CA SER A 16 -3.96 5.36 -13.68
C SER A 16 -4.07 3.84 -13.46
N ASN A 17 -2.95 3.16 -13.68
CA ASN A 17 -2.72 1.78 -13.25
C ASN A 17 -1.57 1.80 -12.25
N ILE A 18 -1.85 1.53 -10.99
CA ILE A 18 -0.92 1.66 -9.87
C ILE A 18 -0.48 0.27 -9.45
N LYS A 19 0.84 0.03 -9.45
CA LYS A 19 1.45 -1.21 -8.97
C LYS A 19 2.51 -0.91 -7.93
N ILE A 20 2.36 -1.45 -6.72
CA ILE A 20 3.29 -1.24 -5.61
C ILE A 20 3.79 -2.59 -5.11
N ALA A 21 5.11 -2.75 -5.07
CA ALA A 21 5.75 -3.91 -4.48
C ALA A 21 6.35 -3.54 -3.12
N ILE A 22 5.87 -4.17 -2.06
CA ILE A 22 6.31 -3.91 -0.68
C ILE A 22 7.21 -5.06 -0.22
N PRO A 23 8.37 -4.78 0.39
CA PRO A 23 9.17 -5.82 1.03
C PRO A 23 8.41 -6.59 2.11
N LYS A 24 8.53 -7.91 2.15
CA LYS A 24 7.84 -8.77 3.15
C LYS A 24 8.13 -8.42 4.62
N ASN A 25 9.25 -7.78 4.91
CA ASN A 25 9.61 -7.36 6.27
C ASN A 25 9.20 -5.92 6.61
N VAL A 26 8.37 -5.29 5.77
CA VAL A 26 7.85 -3.95 5.97
C VAL A 26 6.34 -4.01 6.20
N GLY A 27 5.89 -3.37 7.27
CA GLY A 27 4.47 -3.19 7.56
C GLY A 27 3.89 -2.07 6.70
N ALA A 28 2.65 -2.19 6.25
CA ALA A 28 2.03 -1.17 5.41
C ALA A 28 0.62 -0.78 5.88
N THR A 29 0.33 0.51 5.79
CA THR A 29 -1.04 1.05 5.76
C THR A 29 -1.32 1.63 4.39
N VAL A 30 -2.54 1.45 3.89
CA VAL A 30 -2.99 2.01 2.62
C VAL A 30 -4.34 2.68 2.80
N ASN A 31 -4.39 3.97 2.48
CA ASN A 31 -5.61 4.77 2.38
C ASN A 31 -5.85 5.09 0.92
N ILE A 32 -7.05 4.78 0.42
CA ILE A 32 -7.40 4.96 -0.98
C ILE A 32 -8.66 5.81 -1.03
N ASP A 33 -8.50 7.08 -1.42
CA ASP A 33 -9.59 7.93 -1.85
C ASP A 33 -9.74 7.78 -3.36
N SER A 34 -10.93 7.35 -3.80
CA SER A 34 -11.17 7.17 -5.22
C SER A 34 -12.62 7.29 -5.61
N GLY A 35 -12.88 7.85 -6.79
CA GLY A 35 -14.20 7.78 -7.42
C GLY A 35 -14.58 6.34 -7.77
N ILE A 36 -13.77 5.70 -8.62
CA ILE A 36 -13.92 4.29 -9.00
C ILE A 36 -12.54 3.61 -8.95
N ALA A 37 -12.40 2.55 -8.18
CA ALA A 37 -11.16 1.77 -8.16
C ALA A 37 -11.41 0.27 -8.08
N ILE A 38 -10.66 -0.49 -8.89
CA ILE A 38 -10.47 -1.93 -8.71
C ILE A 38 -9.21 -2.11 -7.87
N LYS A 39 -9.31 -2.89 -6.79
CA LYS A 39 -8.27 -3.02 -5.77
C LYS A 39 -7.93 -4.50 -5.60
N ASP A 40 -6.66 -4.83 -5.77
CA ASP A 40 -6.06 -6.11 -5.39
C ASP A 40 -4.94 -5.82 -4.39
N LEU A 41 -5.10 -6.28 -3.15
CA LEU A 41 -4.25 -5.93 -2.03
C LEU A 41 -3.87 -7.22 -1.29
N ASP A 42 -2.67 -7.72 -1.56
CA ASP A 42 -2.21 -9.01 -1.02
C ASP A 42 -1.93 -8.93 0.48
N ASN A 43 -2.58 -9.81 1.25
CA ASN A 43 -2.37 -9.96 2.69
C ASN A 43 -2.66 -8.68 3.53
N PHE A 44 -3.68 -7.92 3.10
CA PHE A 44 -4.21 -6.77 3.84
C PHE A 44 -5.57 -7.07 4.47
N ILE A 45 -5.79 -6.55 5.68
CA ILE A 45 -7.09 -6.51 6.33
C ILE A 45 -7.61 -5.08 6.29
N LYS A 46 -8.87 -4.88 5.90
CA LYS A 46 -9.52 -3.57 6.03
C LYS A 46 -9.98 -3.35 7.47
N ILE A 47 -9.46 -2.30 8.10
CA ILE A 47 -9.88 -1.84 9.42
C ILE A 47 -10.44 -0.42 9.23
N ASN A 48 -11.75 -0.27 9.34
CA ASN A 48 -12.47 0.95 8.95
C ASN A 48 -12.21 1.31 7.48
N ASP A 49 -11.51 2.42 7.21
CA ASP A 49 -11.19 2.92 5.87
C ASP A 49 -9.72 2.75 5.48
N THR A 50 -8.91 2.16 6.37
CA THR A 50 -7.51 1.87 6.13
C THR A 50 -7.32 0.38 5.90
N TYR A 51 -6.56 0.03 4.86
CA TYR A 51 -6.05 -1.32 4.68
C TYR A 51 -4.74 -1.45 5.43
N THR A 52 -4.64 -2.43 6.31
CA THR A 52 -3.46 -2.67 7.14
C THR A 52 -2.91 -4.05 6.84
N SER A 53 -1.60 -4.14 6.59
CA SER A 53 -0.97 -5.42 6.32
C SER A 53 -0.95 -6.33 7.55
N HIS A 54 -1.03 -7.64 7.35
CA HIS A 54 -0.99 -8.60 8.45
C HIS A 54 0.27 -8.48 9.33
N ASN A 55 1.42 -8.19 8.73
CA ASN A 55 2.70 -8.02 9.42
C ASN A 55 2.90 -6.62 10.06
N TYR A 56 1.90 -5.73 10.02
CA TYR A 56 2.08 -4.33 10.41
C TYR A 56 2.58 -4.14 11.86
N ASN A 57 2.11 -4.97 12.79
CA ASN A 57 2.45 -4.87 14.20
C ASN A 57 3.84 -5.44 14.54
N GLU A 58 4.28 -6.45 13.79
CA GLU A 58 5.57 -7.15 13.98
C GLU A 58 6.72 -6.51 13.20
N SER A 59 6.41 -5.68 12.19
CA SER A 59 7.43 -5.06 11.34
C SER A 59 8.14 -3.89 12.03
N GLU A 60 9.47 -3.88 11.97
CA GLU A 60 10.33 -2.81 12.48
C GLU A 60 10.10 -1.50 11.73
N PHE A 61 10.06 -1.58 10.39
CA PHE A 61 9.82 -0.43 9.53
C PHE A 61 8.44 -0.51 8.89
N LYS A 62 7.84 0.66 8.70
CA LYS A 62 6.47 0.79 8.22
C LYS A 62 6.38 1.81 7.10
N VAL A 63 5.48 1.57 6.16
CA VAL A 63 5.14 2.51 5.09
C VAL A 63 3.67 2.90 5.19
N ASP A 64 3.40 4.19 5.16
CA ASP A 64 2.06 4.73 5.01
C ASP A 64 1.85 5.16 3.55
N ILE A 65 0.80 4.63 2.92
CA ILE A 65 0.52 4.83 1.50
C ILE A 65 -0.83 5.53 1.37
N GLU A 66 -0.82 6.72 0.78
CA GLU A 66 -2.00 7.50 0.46
C GLU A 66 -2.16 7.56 -1.07
N ILE A 67 -3.33 7.15 -1.55
CA ILE A 67 -3.66 7.17 -2.98
C ILE A 67 -4.94 7.99 -3.14
N ASP A 68 -4.83 9.11 -3.86
CA ASP A 68 -5.97 9.89 -4.36
C ASP A 68 -6.07 9.68 -5.87
N CYS A 69 -7.21 9.14 -6.32
CA CYS A 69 -7.43 8.98 -7.75
C CYS A 69 -8.87 9.03 -8.23
N GLY A 70 -9.09 9.51 -9.46
CA GLY A 70 -10.42 9.50 -10.08
C GLY A 70 -10.88 8.08 -10.43
N VAL A 71 -10.18 7.44 -11.38
CA VAL A 71 -10.47 6.09 -11.86
C VAL A 71 -9.20 5.26 -12.02
N SER A 72 -9.04 4.19 -11.23
CA SER A 72 -7.77 3.44 -11.23
C SER A 72 -7.92 1.93 -11.03
N ASN A 73 -6.91 1.21 -11.54
CA ASN A 73 -6.61 -0.16 -11.08
C ASN A 73 -5.44 -0.08 -10.09
N ILE A 74 -5.56 -0.73 -8.94
CA ILE A 74 -4.58 -0.68 -7.86
C ILE A 74 -4.21 -2.12 -7.47
N ASP A 75 -2.94 -2.44 -7.61
CA ASP A 75 -2.36 -3.75 -7.30
C ASP A 75 -1.19 -3.57 -6.34
N ILE A 76 -1.30 -4.11 -5.13
CA ILE A 76 -0.28 -4.04 -4.10
C ILE A 76 0.10 -5.44 -3.66
N VAL A 77 1.36 -5.78 -3.85
CA VAL A 77 1.90 -7.12 -3.58
C VAL A 77 3.09 -7.08 -2.65
N TYR A 78 3.27 -8.16 -1.91
CA TYR A 78 4.48 -8.39 -1.14
C TYR A 78 5.54 -9.12 -1.97
N THR A 79 6.79 -8.66 -1.88
CA THR A 79 7.91 -9.23 -2.62
C THR A 79 9.09 -9.57 -1.70
N ASP A 80 9.78 -10.67 -2.03
CA ASP A 80 11.08 -10.96 -1.45
C ASP A 80 12.09 -10.01 -2.09
N ILE A 81 12.79 -9.23 -1.27
CA ILE A 81 13.92 -8.44 -1.78
C ILE A 81 15.07 -9.42 -2.06
N PRO A 82 15.75 -9.34 -3.21
CA PRO A 82 17.00 -10.07 -3.44
C PRO A 82 18.13 -9.63 -2.51
#